data_AF-A0A2C9LW08-F1
#
_entry.id   AF-A0A2C9LW08-F1
#
_cell.length_a   1.000
_cell.length_b   1.000
_cell.length_c   1.000
_cell.angle_alpha   90.00
_cell.angle_beta   90.00
_cell.angle_gamma   90.00
#
_symmetry.space_group_name_H-M   'P 1'
#
loop_
_entity.id
_entity.type
_entity.pdbx_description
1 polymer ?
#
loop_
_entity_poly.entity_id
_entity_poly.type
_entity_poly.pdbx_seq_one_letter_code
_entity_poly.pdbx_strand_id
1 'polypeptide(L)'
;MASPLMKQLDQLLIKELKQEFRYRGLKLGGSKETLTARLRQALIEEEEDPDSYQFEVGPDITELLSKMQEKMELLGKMQEKMDTLDIVIRTMQDKIDTLDSGIRTELVSVNQKITTMEVTMNQRVDVVEKDIEELKVQVREGLSKAPVSNTGSMLPEGLVKMNTGSMLPEGLVKMKPPVFDGSVSWSIYRRQFEAATKVNKWGSEEEKATALVLALRGKASEVLQSIPNQQDYAALVHEAG
;
A
#
# COMPACT_ATOMS: atom_id res chain seq x y z
N MET A 1 -45.19 25.77 -28.41
CA MET A 1 -45.11 27.05 -27.66
C MET A 1 -46.13 26.96 -26.55
N ALA A 2 -45.74 27.22 -25.29
CA ALA A 2 -46.72 27.28 -24.20
C ALA A 2 -47.54 28.57 -24.36
N SER A 3 -48.86 28.49 -24.26
CA SER A 3 -49.73 29.68 -24.26
C SER A 3 -49.43 30.53 -23.02
N PRO A 4 -49.47 31.88 -23.12
CA PRO A 4 -49.28 32.76 -21.96
C PRO A 4 -50.34 32.48 -20.89
N LEU A 5 -49.92 32.51 -19.62
CA LEU A 5 -50.87 32.38 -18.51
C LEU A 5 -51.59 33.72 -18.34
N MET A 6 -52.88 33.73 -18.67
CA MET A 6 -53.75 34.88 -18.46
C MET A 6 -54.31 34.87 -17.04
N LYS A 7 -54.30 36.03 -16.37
CA LYS A 7 -54.92 36.22 -15.06
C LYS A 7 -55.77 37.48 -15.01
N GLN A 8 -56.81 37.45 -14.18
CA GLN A 8 -57.57 38.64 -13.84
C GLN A 8 -56.90 39.43 -12.69
N LEU A 9 -57.32 40.68 -12.51
CA LEU A 9 -56.72 41.63 -11.56
C LEU A 9 -56.65 41.11 -10.10
N ASP A 10 -57.67 40.39 -9.65
CA ASP A 10 -57.78 39.81 -8.30
C ASP A 10 -56.83 38.62 -8.08
N GLN A 11 -56.54 37.88 -9.16
CA GLN A 11 -55.68 36.71 -9.19
C GLN A 11 -54.18 37.06 -9.25
N LEU A 12 -53.84 38.33 -9.51
CA LEU A 12 -52.45 38.78 -9.56
C LEU A 12 -51.77 38.69 -8.20
N LEU A 13 -50.57 38.12 -8.20
CA LEU A 13 -49.67 38.12 -7.06
C LEU A 13 -48.96 39.48 -6.95
N ILE A 14 -48.47 39.82 -5.75
CA ILE A 14 -47.75 41.09 -5.52
C ILE A 14 -46.57 41.28 -6.49
N LYS A 15 -45.86 40.20 -6.83
CA LYS A 15 -44.75 40.24 -7.79
C LYS A 15 -45.21 40.60 -9.21
N GLU A 16 -46.38 40.11 -9.62
CA GLU A 16 -46.99 40.33 -10.94
C GLU A 16 -47.56 41.75 -11.02
N LEU A 17 -48.22 42.23 -9.96
CA LEU A 17 -48.63 43.64 -9.84
C LEU A 17 -47.43 44.57 -9.95
N LYS A 18 -46.33 44.27 -9.24
CA LYS A 18 -45.11 45.09 -9.31
C LYS A 18 -44.46 45.04 -10.69
N GLN A 19 -44.56 43.94 -11.41
CA GLN A 19 -44.07 43.82 -12.79
C GLN A 19 -44.90 44.70 -13.74
N GLU A 20 -46.23 44.65 -13.65
CA GLU A 20 -47.12 45.48 -14.46
C GLU A 20 -46.92 46.97 -14.19
N PHE A 21 -46.72 47.34 -12.93
CA PHE A 21 -46.42 48.71 -12.55
C PHE A 21 -45.09 49.20 -13.14
N ARG A 22 -44.09 48.33 -13.28
CA ARG A 22 -42.83 48.69 -13.96
C ARG A 22 -43.07 48.95 -15.44
N TYR A 23 -43.89 48.14 -16.12
CA TYR A 23 -44.25 48.36 -17.52
C TYR A 23 -45.01 49.67 -17.73
N ARG A 24 -45.96 49.98 -16.83
CA ARG A 24 -46.79 51.20 -16.89
C ARG A 24 -46.16 52.43 -16.23
N GLY A 25 -44.96 52.31 -15.64
CA GLY A 25 -44.29 53.41 -14.94
C GLY A 25 -44.98 53.88 -13.64
N LEU A 26 -45.77 53.03 -12.98
CA LEU A 26 -46.52 53.33 -11.77
C LEU A 26 -45.69 53.16 -10.49
N LYS A 27 -46.10 53.83 -9.40
CA LYS A 27 -45.40 53.81 -8.11
C LYS A 27 -45.54 52.46 -7.38
N LEU A 28 -44.41 51.82 -7.08
CA LEU A 28 -44.30 50.44 -6.53
C LEU A 28 -44.54 50.28 -5.01
N GLY A 29 -45.23 51.21 -4.34
CA GLY A 29 -45.40 51.22 -2.88
C GLY A 29 -46.83 50.95 -2.40
N GLY A 30 -46.97 50.19 -1.31
CA GLY A 30 -48.23 49.92 -0.62
C GLY A 30 -48.48 48.43 -0.33
N SER A 31 -49.61 48.13 0.31
CA SER A 31 -50.11 46.75 0.47
C SER A 31 -50.62 46.18 -0.86
N LYS A 32 -50.91 44.87 -0.94
CA LYS A 32 -51.50 44.26 -2.14
C LYS A 32 -52.76 45.01 -2.56
N GLU A 33 -53.65 45.31 -1.61
CA GLU A 33 -54.90 46.05 -1.84
C GLU A 33 -54.63 47.44 -2.41
N THR A 34 -53.62 48.12 -1.88
CA THR A 34 -53.22 49.47 -2.37
C THR A 34 -52.74 49.41 -3.81
N LEU A 35 -51.96 48.38 -4.16
CA LEU A 35 -51.47 48.17 -5.52
C LEU A 35 -52.61 47.75 -6.45
N THR A 36 -53.46 46.82 -6.05
CA THR A 36 -54.62 46.39 -6.84
C THR A 36 -55.58 47.55 -7.12
N ALA A 37 -55.90 48.37 -6.12
CA ALA A 37 -56.76 49.55 -6.31
C ALA A 37 -56.14 50.58 -7.26
N ARG A 38 -54.82 50.80 -7.16
CA ARG A 38 -54.12 51.72 -8.07
C ARG A 38 -54.07 51.19 -9.51
N LEU A 39 -53.90 49.88 -9.71
CA LEU A 39 -53.97 49.27 -11.03
C LEU A 39 -55.38 49.37 -11.62
N ARG A 40 -56.40 49.14 -10.78
CA ARG A 40 -57.82 49.29 -11.15
C ARG A 40 -58.11 50.69 -11.68
N GLN A 41 -57.60 51.71 -10.98
CA GLN A 41 -57.76 53.10 -11.38
C GLN A 41 -57.04 53.39 -12.71
N ALA A 42 -55.82 52.88 -12.89
CA ALA A 42 -55.06 53.05 -14.14
C ALA A 42 -55.77 52.42 -15.35
N LEU A 43 -56.39 51.24 -15.20
CA LEU A 43 -57.18 50.60 -16.27
C LEU A 43 -58.40 51.44 -16.65
N ILE A 44 -59.11 52.00 -15.67
CA ILE A 44 -60.26 52.87 -15.92
C ILE A 44 -59.83 54.14 -16.68
N GLU A 45 -58.67 54.71 -16.34
CA GLU A 45 -58.08 55.85 -17.05
C GLU A 45 -57.66 55.51 -18.48
N GLU A 46 -57.34 54.24 -18.75
CA GLU A 46 -57.06 53.70 -20.09
C GLU A 46 -58.33 53.25 -20.84
N GLU A 47 -59.52 53.53 -20.30
CA GLU A 47 -60.83 53.10 -20.83
C GLU A 47 -61.03 51.57 -20.91
N GLU A 48 -60.27 50.81 -20.12
CA GLU A 48 -60.36 49.35 -20.00
C GLU A 48 -61.22 48.93 -18.79
N ASP A 49 -61.98 47.84 -18.92
CA ASP A 49 -62.77 47.28 -17.82
C ASP A 49 -61.90 46.40 -16.90
N PRO A 50 -61.64 46.80 -15.64
CA PRO A 50 -60.78 46.05 -14.74
C PRO A 50 -61.25 44.64 -14.41
N ASP A 51 -62.55 44.35 -14.53
CA ASP A 51 -63.13 43.04 -14.21
C ASP A 51 -63.07 42.09 -15.42
N SER A 52 -62.98 42.62 -16.64
CA SER A 52 -62.85 41.84 -17.88
C SER A 52 -61.40 41.72 -18.37
N TYR A 53 -60.54 42.68 -18.01
CA TYR A 53 -59.15 42.74 -18.48
C TYR A 53 -58.32 41.52 -18.04
N GLN A 54 -57.54 40.96 -18.98
CA GLN A 54 -56.63 39.84 -18.75
C GLN A 54 -55.18 40.27 -18.84
N PHE A 55 -54.43 40.00 -17.79
CA PHE A 55 -53.00 40.26 -17.72
C PHE A 55 -52.21 39.04 -18.18
N GLU A 56 -51.26 39.27 -19.08
CA GLU A 56 -50.27 38.28 -19.47
C GLU A 56 -49.21 38.13 -18.37
N VAL A 57 -49.25 37.01 -17.65
CA VAL A 57 -48.25 36.68 -16.65
C VAL A 57 -47.10 35.94 -17.31
N GLY A 58 -46.06 36.70 -17.66
CA GLY A 58 -44.78 36.17 -18.12
C GLY A 58 -43.85 35.78 -16.96
N PRO A 59 -42.80 34.97 -17.23
CA PRO A 59 -41.73 34.75 -16.26
C PRO A 59 -41.03 36.08 -15.92
N ASP A 60 -40.64 36.26 -14.65
CA ASP A 60 -39.84 37.42 -14.25
C ASP A 60 -38.45 37.33 -14.88
N ILE A 61 -38.24 38.13 -15.93
CA ILE A 61 -36.99 38.20 -16.68
C ILE A 61 -35.83 38.60 -15.75
N THR A 62 -36.09 39.43 -14.74
CA THR A 62 -35.06 39.87 -13.78
C THR A 62 -34.60 38.71 -12.91
N GLU A 63 -35.53 37.92 -12.39
CA GLU A 63 -35.24 36.73 -11.60
C GLU A 63 -34.50 35.68 -12.46
N LEU A 64 -34.92 35.51 -13.71
CA LEU A 64 -34.29 34.60 -14.67
C LEU A 64 -32.84 35.03 -14.96
N LEU A 65 -32.59 36.32 -15.19
CA LEU A 65 -31.24 36.86 -15.40
C LEU A 65 -30.34 36.64 -14.19
N SER A 66 -30.86 36.88 -12.98
CA SER A 66 -30.11 36.62 -11.73
C SER A 66 -29.72 35.15 -11.62
N LYS A 67 -30.68 34.23 -11.82
CA LYS A 67 -30.42 32.78 -11.79
C LYS A 67 -29.43 32.35 -12.87
N MET A 68 -29.49 32.96 -14.06
CA MET A 68 -28.56 32.69 -15.14
C MET A 68 -27.14 33.18 -14.80
N GLN A 69 -27.00 34.34 -14.17
CA GLN A 69 -25.73 34.86 -13.70
C GLN A 69 -25.11 33.95 -12.64
N GLU A 70 -25.88 33.52 -11.65
CA GLU A 70 -25.43 32.56 -10.63
C GLU A 70 -24.96 31.24 -11.27
N LYS A 71 -25.74 30.70 -12.22
CA LYS A 71 -25.36 29.48 -12.93
C LYS A 71 -24.09 29.67 -13.77
N MET A 72 -23.91 30.82 -14.41
CA MET A 72 -22.70 31.14 -15.18
C MET A 72 -21.47 31.21 -14.28
N GLU A 73 -21.59 31.78 -13.08
CA GLU A 73 -20.52 31.80 -12.08
C GLU A 73 -20.17 30.38 -11.61
N LEU A 74 -21.17 29.53 -11.37
CA LEU A 74 -20.94 28.13 -11.01
C LEU A 74 -20.22 27.36 -12.13
N LEU A 75 -20.58 27.60 -13.40
CA LEU A 75 -19.88 27.00 -14.54
C LEU A 75 -18.42 27.48 -14.63
N GLY A 76 -18.14 28.76 -14.35
CA GLY A 76 -16.79 29.29 -14.26
C GLY A 76 -15.94 28.58 -13.20
N LYS A 77 -16.47 28.46 -11.97
CA LYS A 77 -15.79 27.74 -10.88
C LYS A 77 -15.57 26.26 -11.21
N MET A 78 -16.50 25.64 -11.92
CA MET A 78 -16.35 24.24 -12.38
C MET A 78 -15.25 24.12 -13.44
N GLN A 79 -15.15 25.09 -14.36
CA GLN A 79 -14.10 25.12 -15.37
C GLN A 79 -12.72 25.29 -14.73
N GLU A 80 -12.55 26.22 -13.77
CA GLU A 80 -11.28 26.40 -13.06
C GLU A 80 -10.82 25.13 -12.34
N LYS A 81 -11.77 24.39 -11.72
CA LYS A 81 -11.48 23.10 -11.11
C LYS A 81 -11.10 22.04 -12.14
N MET A 82 -11.74 22.05 -13.32
CA MET A 82 -11.38 21.15 -14.42
C MET A 82 -9.96 21.42 -14.90
N ASP A 83 -9.59 22.68 -15.11
CA ASP A 83 -8.25 23.07 -15.53
C ASP A 83 -7.19 22.67 -14.47
N THR A 84 -7.52 22.83 -13.19
CA THR A 84 -6.67 22.38 -12.08
C THR A 84 -6.47 20.87 -12.09
N LEU A 85 -7.55 20.10 -12.31
CA LEU A 85 -7.50 18.65 -12.39
C LEU A 85 -6.64 18.19 -13.58
N ASP A 86 -6.76 18.88 -14.70
CA ASP A 86 -5.97 18.67 -15.90
C ASP A 86 -4.46 18.86 -15.65
N ILE A 87 -4.08 19.90 -14.87
CA ILE A 87 -2.69 20.13 -14.46
C ILE A 87 -2.19 19.00 -13.54
N VAL A 88 -3.01 18.56 -12.57
CA VAL A 88 -2.65 17.49 -11.65
C VAL A 88 -2.44 16.17 -12.40
N ILE A 89 -3.31 15.84 -13.36
CA ILE A 89 -3.17 14.64 -14.20
C ILE A 89 -1.86 14.67 -14.98
N ARG A 90 -1.53 15.79 -15.65
CA ARG A 90 -0.25 15.94 -16.37
C ARG A 90 0.95 15.77 -15.45
N THR A 91 0.92 16.41 -14.28
CA THR A 91 1.99 16.30 -13.28
C THR A 91 2.18 14.87 -12.78
N MET A 92 1.09 14.13 -12.59
CA MET A 92 1.15 12.72 -12.20
C MET A 92 1.72 11.85 -13.32
N GLN A 93 1.35 12.11 -14.57
CA GLN A 93 1.89 11.41 -15.73
C GLN A 93 3.40 11.61 -15.85
N ASP A 94 3.90 12.84 -15.72
CA ASP A 94 5.33 13.15 -15.77
C ASP A 94 6.13 12.40 -14.67
N LYS A 95 5.55 12.31 -13.47
CA LYS A 95 6.16 11.56 -12.36
C LYS A 95 6.19 10.05 -12.63
N ILE A 96 5.13 9.50 -13.23
CA ILE A 96 5.06 8.09 -13.61
C ILE A 96 6.14 7.80 -14.67
N ASP A 97 6.28 8.65 -15.68
CA ASP A 97 7.27 8.47 -16.75
C ASP A 97 8.71 8.58 -16.21
N THR A 98 8.94 9.50 -15.25
CA THR A 98 10.22 9.63 -14.54
C THR A 98 10.53 8.37 -13.72
N LEU A 99 9.56 7.81 -13.01
CA LEU A 99 9.74 6.58 -12.25
C LEU A 99 9.99 5.37 -13.16
N ASP A 100 9.23 5.23 -14.25
CA ASP A 100 9.39 4.14 -15.22
C ASP A 100 10.79 4.16 -15.86
N SER A 101 11.25 5.33 -16.30
CA SER A 101 12.61 5.49 -16.84
C SER A 101 13.71 5.19 -15.82
N GLY A 102 13.51 5.60 -14.55
CA GLY A 102 14.43 5.28 -13.46
C GLY A 102 14.53 3.78 -13.20
N ILE A 103 13.39 3.10 -13.08
CA ILE A 103 13.34 1.64 -12.87
C ILE A 103 14.00 0.90 -14.04
N ARG A 104 13.73 1.29 -15.29
CA ARG A 104 14.37 0.69 -16.47
C ARG A 104 15.89 0.83 -16.42
N THR A 105 16.39 2.00 -16.03
CA THR A 105 17.83 2.26 -15.95
C THR A 105 18.50 1.38 -14.90
N GLU A 106 17.91 1.30 -13.69
CA GLU A 106 18.42 0.44 -12.62
C GLU A 106 18.37 -1.04 -13.00
N LEU A 107 17.29 -1.49 -13.66
CA LEU A 107 17.15 -2.86 -14.14
C LEU A 107 18.27 -3.22 -15.12
N VAL A 108 18.57 -2.35 -16.09
CA VAL A 108 19.66 -2.55 -17.06
C VAL A 108 21.01 -2.61 -16.35
N SER A 109 21.25 -1.71 -15.38
CA SER A 109 22.49 -1.69 -14.58
C SER A 109 22.68 -2.98 -13.77
N VAL A 110 21.64 -3.45 -13.09
CA VAL A 110 21.65 -4.71 -12.33
C VAL A 110 21.87 -5.89 -13.27
N ASN A 111 21.17 -5.94 -14.40
CA ASN A 111 21.33 -7.01 -15.37
C ASN A 111 22.76 -7.07 -15.92
N GLN A 112 23.36 -5.92 -16.24
CA GLN A 112 24.75 -5.85 -16.67
C GLN A 112 25.72 -6.36 -15.60
N LYS A 113 25.52 -5.96 -14.33
CA LYS A 113 26.33 -6.46 -13.20
C LYS A 113 26.22 -7.97 -13.04
N ILE A 114 25.01 -8.52 -13.19
CA ILE A 114 24.78 -9.98 -13.15
C ILE A 114 25.55 -10.67 -14.27
N THR A 115 25.45 -10.18 -15.52
CA THR A 115 26.20 -10.73 -16.66
C THR A 115 27.72 -10.67 -16.43
N THR A 116 28.24 -9.56 -15.92
CA THR A 116 29.68 -9.45 -15.58
C THR A 116 30.09 -10.44 -14.50
N MET A 117 29.25 -10.60 -13.47
CA MET A 117 29.48 -11.55 -12.39
C MET A 117 29.47 -12.99 -12.89
N GLU A 118 28.54 -13.34 -13.77
CA GLU A 118 28.44 -14.67 -14.39
C GLU A 118 29.70 -15.01 -15.19
N VAL A 119 30.17 -14.10 -16.05
CA VAL A 119 31.43 -14.27 -16.80
C VAL A 119 32.61 -14.47 -15.86
N THR A 120 32.71 -13.63 -14.81
CA THR A 120 33.82 -13.71 -13.84
C THR A 120 33.77 -15.01 -13.05
N MET A 121 32.58 -15.49 -12.68
CA MET A 121 32.41 -16.72 -11.94
C MET A 121 32.79 -17.93 -12.78
N ASN A 122 32.37 -17.97 -14.05
CA ASN A 122 32.74 -19.03 -14.98
C ASN A 122 34.27 -19.07 -15.19
N GLN A 123 34.92 -17.93 -15.36
CA GLN A 123 36.39 -17.86 -15.45
C GLN A 123 37.09 -18.41 -14.19
N ARG A 124 36.57 -18.09 -13.00
CA ARG A 124 37.13 -18.60 -11.74
C ARG A 124 36.91 -20.11 -11.59
N VAL A 125 35.75 -20.63 -12.03
CA VAL A 125 35.49 -22.08 -12.07
C VAL A 125 36.50 -22.76 -13.00
N ASP A 126 36.74 -22.23 -14.20
CA ASP A 126 37.73 -22.78 -15.15
C ASP A 126 39.15 -22.83 -14.56
N VAL A 127 39.54 -21.83 -13.77
CA VAL A 127 40.86 -21.82 -13.10
C VAL A 127 40.91 -22.88 -12.00
N VAL A 128 39.87 -22.96 -11.15
CA VAL A 128 39.80 -23.96 -10.08
C VAL A 128 39.80 -25.39 -10.64
N GLU A 129 39.11 -25.63 -11.75
CA GLU A 129 39.11 -26.94 -12.42
C GLU A 129 40.52 -27.31 -12.91
N LYS A 130 41.27 -26.37 -13.49
CA LYS A 130 42.67 -26.58 -13.89
C LYS A 130 43.58 -26.87 -12.69
N ASP A 131 43.46 -26.08 -11.62
CA ASP A 131 44.26 -26.26 -10.40
C ASP A 131 44.00 -27.63 -9.76
N ILE A 132 42.74 -28.09 -9.73
CA ILE A 132 42.38 -29.42 -9.24
C ILE A 132 43.03 -30.51 -10.09
N GLU A 133 43.03 -30.37 -11.42
CA GLU A 133 43.62 -31.36 -12.31
C GLU A 133 45.15 -31.42 -12.15
N GLU A 134 45.80 -30.27 -11.99
CA GLU A 134 47.24 -30.20 -11.70
C GLU A 134 47.57 -30.86 -10.35
N LEU A 135 46.82 -30.56 -9.29
CA LEU A 135 47.00 -31.17 -7.97
C LEU A 135 46.83 -32.70 -8.01
N LYS A 136 45.87 -33.22 -8.78
CA LYS A 136 45.71 -34.68 -8.97
C LYS A 136 46.96 -35.30 -9.59
N VAL A 137 47.59 -34.65 -10.56
CA VAL A 137 48.84 -35.12 -11.18
C VAL A 137 49.97 -35.12 -10.15
N GLN A 138 50.14 -34.03 -9.40
CA GLN A 138 51.16 -33.93 -8.36
C GLN A 138 51.01 -35.02 -7.28
N VAL A 139 49.78 -35.30 -6.82
CA VAL A 139 49.49 -36.37 -5.85
C VAL A 139 49.83 -37.75 -6.42
N ARG A 140 49.47 -38.03 -7.68
CA ARG A 140 49.79 -39.31 -8.34
C ARG A 140 51.31 -39.52 -8.43
N GLU A 141 52.06 -38.50 -8.80
CA GLU A 141 53.53 -38.57 -8.85
C GLU A 141 54.18 -38.69 -7.46
N GLY A 142 53.62 -38.03 -6.44
CA GLY A 142 54.10 -38.17 -5.06
C GLY A 142 53.93 -39.58 -4.52
N LEU A 143 52.78 -40.21 -4.79
CA LEU A 143 52.50 -41.60 -4.40
C LEU A 143 53.39 -42.61 -5.13
N SER A 144 53.77 -42.37 -6.39
CA SER A 144 54.64 -43.28 -7.15
C SER A 144 56.12 -43.22 -6.70
N LYS A 145 56.54 -42.12 -6.07
CA LYS A 145 57.89 -41.92 -5.53
C LYS A 145 58.04 -42.33 -4.06
N ALA A 146 56.96 -42.69 -3.37
CA ALA A 146 57.00 -43.14 -1.99
C ALA A 146 57.56 -44.59 -1.89
N PRO A 147 58.52 -44.88 -0.99
CA PRO A 147 59.03 -46.24 -0.83
C PRO A 147 57.92 -47.15 -0.28
N VAL A 148 57.52 -48.15 -1.07
CA VAL A 148 56.72 -49.27 -0.58
C VAL A 148 57.63 -50.13 0.29
N SER A 149 57.71 -49.82 1.58
CA SER A 149 58.20 -50.77 2.58
C SER A 149 57.18 -51.89 2.71
N ASN A 150 57.37 -52.95 1.94
CA ASN A 150 56.75 -54.24 2.18
C ASN A 150 57.37 -54.84 3.46
N THR A 151 56.85 -54.47 4.63
CA THR A 151 57.04 -55.24 5.87
C THR A 151 55.75 -56.00 6.13
N GLY A 152 55.71 -57.25 5.66
CA GLY A 152 54.74 -58.21 6.15
C GLY A 152 54.90 -58.43 7.65
N SER A 153 53.78 -58.77 8.30
CA SER A 153 53.68 -59.28 9.67
C SER A 153 54.10 -58.33 10.79
N MET A 154 53.10 -57.82 11.54
CA MET A 154 52.96 -58.07 12.98
C MET A 154 51.75 -57.28 13.49
N LEU A 155 50.68 -58.01 13.81
CA LEU A 155 49.66 -57.55 14.76
C LEU A 155 50.34 -57.30 16.11
N PRO A 156 50.17 -56.15 16.78
CA PRO A 156 50.34 -56.09 18.21
C PRO A 156 49.04 -56.58 18.85
N GLU A 157 49.05 -57.85 19.27
CA GLU A 157 48.20 -58.35 20.35
C GLU A 157 48.41 -57.48 21.58
N GLY A 158 47.43 -56.62 21.86
CA GLY A 158 47.47 -55.71 23.01
C GLY A 158 46.11 -55.14 23.33
N LEU A 159 45.05 -55.92 23.10
CA LEU A 159 43.71 -55.57 23.55
C LEU A 159 43.47 -56.10 24.97
N VAL A 160 42.92 -55.17 25.77
CA VAL A 160 42.10 -55.37 26.97
C VAL A 160 42.84 -55.72 28.27
N LYS A 161 43.09 -54.68 29.06
CA LYS A 161 42.65 -54.60 30.47
C LYS A 161 42.97 -53.21 31.02
N MET A 162 41.95 -52.39 31.26
CA MET A 162 41.82 -51.72 32.55
C MET A 162 40.42 -51.11 32.73
N ASN A 163 39.80 -51.60 33.82
CA ASN A 163 38.78 -50.99 34.66
C ASN A 163 37.33 -50.83 34.14
N THR A 164 36.60 -51.94 34.18
CA THR A 164 35.16 -51.95 34.44
C THR A 164 34.88 -51.54 35.89
N GLY A 165 34.65 -50.25 36.09
CA GLY A 165 34.00 -49.70 37.27
C GLY A 165 32.82 -48.83 36.84
N SER A 166 31.64 -49.44 36.76
CA SER A 166 30.29 -48.92 37.13
C SER A 166 30.19 -47.37 37.27
N MET A 167 29.36 -46.58 36.57
CA MET A 167 27.99 -46.72 36.07
C MET A 167 27.70 -45.54 35.08
N LEU A 168 27.02 -45.84 33.97
CA LEU A 168 26.32 -45.04 32.92
C LEU A 168 25.97 -43.53 33.12
N PRO A 169 25.66 -42.74 32.05
CA PRO A 169 25.70 -43.04 30.61
C PRO A 169 26.39 -41.96 29.74
N GLU A 170 26.57 -42.28 28.45
CA GLU A 170 26.68 -41.34 27.34
C GLU A 170 25.60 -40.24 27.43
N GLY A 171 25.99 -39.06 27.95
CA GLY A 171 25.13 -37.90 28.09
C GLY A 171 25.50 -36.82 27.09
N LEU A 172 24.72 -36.75 26.00
CA LEU A 172 24.62 -35.60 25.09
C LEU A 172 24.56 -34.28 25.88
N VAL A 173 25.65 -33.50 25.90
CA VAL A 173 25.58 -32.09 26.35
C VAL A 173 24.92 -31.29 25.23
N LYS A 174 23.59 -31.33 25.14
CA LYS A 174 22.80 -30.42 24.28
C LYS A 174 22.91 -29.02 24.89
N MET A 175 23.45 -28.05 24.14
CA MET A 175 23.45 -26.64 24.55
C MET A 175 22.01 -26.17 24.76
N LYS A 176 21.73 -25.50 25.87
CA LYS A 176 20.40 -24.91 26.09
C LYS A 176 20.21 -23.73 25.12
N PRO A 177 19.02 -23.57 24.51
CA PRO A 177 18.75 -22.40 23.68
C PRO A 177 18.87 -21.13 24.56
N PRO A 178 19.44 -20.04 24.02
CA PRO A 178 19.47 -18.75 24.72
C PRO A 178 18.04 -18.30 25.02
N VAL A 179 17.83 -17.59 26.13
CA VAL A 179 16.50 -17.10 26.52
C VAL A 179 16.19 -15.80 25.76
N PHE A 180 14.94 -15.62 25.32
CA PHE A 180 14.45 -14.39 24.74
C PHE A 180 13.35 -13.78 25.61
N ASP A 181 13.64 -12.62 26.19
CA ASP A 181 12.74 -11.84 27.04
C ASP A 181 12.36 -10.48 26.41
N GLY A 182 12.82 -10.21 25.18
CA GLY A 182 12.64 -8.94 24.46
C GLY A 182 13.70 -7.88 24.76
N SER A 183 14.76 -8.20 25.52
CA SER A 183 15.86 -7.27 25.81
C SER A 183 16.80 -6.99 24.63
N VAL A 184 16.91 -7.94 23.69
CA VAL A 184 17.67 -7.83 22.44
C VAL A 184 16.72 -7.84 21.24
N SER A 185 17.14 -7.31 20.08
CA SER A 185 16.29 -7.37 18.89
C SER A 185 16.11 -8.80 18.38
N TRP A 186 14.93 -9.11 17.83
CA TRP A 186 14.58 -10.44 17.32
C TRP A 186 15.60 -10.97 16.31
N SER A 187 16.09 -10.12 15.41
CA SER A 187 17.07 -10.48 14.38
C SER A 187 18.43 -10.92 14.95
N ILE A 188 18.86 -10.32 16.06
CA ILE A 188 20.09 -10.70 16.75
C ILE A 188 19.91 -12.02 17.48
N TYR A 189 18.79 -12.17 18.21
CA TYR A 189 18.44 -13.39 18.92
C TYR A 189 18.31 -14.59 17.97
N ARG A 190 17.62 -14.42 16.83
CA ARG A 190 17.46 -15.46 15.81
C ARG A 190 18.79 -16.01 15.32
N ARG A 191 19.80 -15.17 15.08
CA ARG A 191 21.14 -15.62 14.67
C ARG A 191 21.84 -16.46 15.73
N GLN A 192 21.69 -16.09 17.00
CA GLN A 192 22.25 -16.83 18.14
C GLN A 192 21.55 -18.18 18.33
N PHE A 193 20.22 -18.19 18.19
CA PHE A 193 19.41 -19.40 18.25
C PHE A 193 19.77 -20.37 17.10
N GLU A 194 19.87 -19.87 15.86
CA GLU A 194 20.28 -20.65 14.69
C GLU A 194 21.69 -21.24 14.86
N ALA A 195 22.64 -20.49 15.45
CA ALA A 195 23.96 -21.02 15.78
C ALA A 195 23.90 -22.18 16.80
N ALA A 196 23.06 -22.07 17.84
CA ALA A 196 22.84 -23.14 18.81
C ALA A 196 22.19 -24.38 18.17
N THR A 197 21.26 -24.20 17.24
CA THR A 197 20.61 -25.33 16.54
C THR A 197 21.60 -26.17 15.72
N LYS A 198 22.61 -25.53 15.10
CA LYS A 198 23.66 -26.20 14.33
C LYS A 198 24.57 -27.06 15.22
N VAL A 199 24.89 -26.58 16.43
CA VAL A 199 25.70 -27.32 17.41
C VAL A 199 24.91 -28.49 18.02
N ASN A 200 23.61 -28.30 18.25
CA ASN A 200 22.73 -29.32 18.81
C ASN A 200 22.18 -30.33 17.79
N LYS A 201 22.45 -30.12 16.49
CA LYS A 201 21.94 -30.93 15.37
C LYS A 201 20.42 -31.10 15.38
N TRP A 202 19.67 -30.07 15.77
CA TRP A 202 18.19 -30.09 15.65
C TRP A 202 17.84 -30.04 14.17
N GLY A 203 17.58 -31.22 13.59
CA GLY A 203 17.34 -31.40 12.16
C GLY A 203 15.88 -31.19 11.78
N SER A 204 14.95 -31.46 12.70
CA SER A 204 13.52 -31.28 12.48
C SER A 204 13.06 -29.88 12.88
N GLU A 205 12.10 -29.34 12.14
CA GLU A 205 11.50 -28.03 12.41
C GLU A 205 10.72 -28.04 13.73
N GLU A 206 10.13 -29.18 14.09
CA GLU A 206 9.40 -29.38 15.36
C GLU A 206 10.31 -29.27 16.60
N GLU A 207 11.54 -29.79 16.53
CA GLU A 207 12.51 -29.67 17.63
C GLU A 207 12.96 -28.21 17.82
N LYS A 208 13.14 -27.48 16.71
CA LYS A 208 13.48 -26.05 16.74
C LYS A 208 12.32 -25.21 17.25
N ALA A 209 11.10 -25.50 16.82
CA ALA A 209 9.88 -24.84 17.32
C ALA A 209 9.73 -25.04 18.82
N THR A 210 9.84 -26.27 19.31
CA THR A 210 9.74 -26.60 20.74
C THR A 210 10.83 -25.89 21.55
N ALA A 211 12.07 -25.88 21.08
CA ALA A 211 13.16 -25.17 21.74
C ALA A 211 12.97 -23.65 21.74
N LEU A 212 12.38 -23.09 20.68
CA LEU A 212 12.08 -21.67 20.56
C LEU A 212 10.97 -21.26 21.53
N VAL A 213 9.89 -22.05 21.60
CA VAL A 213 8.78 -21.86 22.56
C VAL A 213 9.29 -21.89 24.00
N LEU A 214 10.19 -22.82 24.34
CA LEU A 214 10.79 -22.92 25.68
C LEU A 214 11.75 -21.78 26.03
N ALA A 215 12.29 -21.10 25.01
CA ALA A 215 13.22 -19.99 25.16
C ALA A 215 12.52 -18.63 25.35
N LEU A 216 11.26 -18.49 24.94
CA LEU A 216 10.46 -17.28 25.17
C LEU A 216 10.12 -17.12 26.65
N ARG A 217 10.38 -15.93 27.21
CA ARG A 217 10.07 -15.56 28.60
C ARG A 217 9.47 -14.15 28.67
N GLY A 218 8.72 -13.87 29.73
CA GLY A 218 8.15 -12.54 29.95
C GLY A 218 7.20 -12.11 28.83
N LYS A 219 7.27 -10.84 28.42
CA LYS A 219 6.40 -10.27 27.37
C LYS A 219 6.53 -10.98 26.02
N ALA A 220 7.69 -11.57 25.72
CA ALA A 220 7.90 -12.32 24.49
C ALA A 220 7.10 -13.63 24.42
N SER A 221 6.62 -14.16 25.55
CA SER A 221 5.74 -15.35 25.57
C SER A 221 4.30 -15.06 25.17
N GLU A 222 3.88 -13.79 25.09
CA GLU A 222 2.53 -13.40 24.67
C GLU A 222 2.27 -13.73 23.19
N VAL A 223 3.32 -13.78 22.36
CA VAL A 223 3.28 -14.20 20.94
C VAL A 223 2.75 -15.62 20.77
N LEU A 224 2.85 -16.47 21.81
CA LEU A 224 2.32 -17.83 21.78
C LEU A 224 0.78 -17.88 21.83
N GLN A 225 0.11 -16.78 22.21
CA GLN A 225 -1.34 -16.68 22.25
C GLN A 225 -1.96 -16.33 20.89
N SER A 226 -1.19 -15.70 19.99
CA SER A 226 -1.66 -15.34 18.64
C SER A 226 -1.47 -16.45 17.60
N ILE A 227 -0.72 -17.51 17.92
CA ILE A 227 -0.37 -18.56 16.96
C ILE A 227 -1.23 -19.84 17.19
N PRO A 228 -2.00 -20.30 16.19
CA PRO A 228 -2.86 -21.48 16.32
C PRO A 228 -2.10 -22.82 16.35
N ASN A 229 -0.85 -22.88 15.85
CA ASN A 229 -0.01 -24.09 15.90
C ASN A 229 1.44 -23.77 16.29
N GLN A 230 1.80 -24.10 17.53
CA GLN A 230 3.12 -23.83 18.13
C GLN A 230 4.22 -24.82 17.71
N GLN A 231 3.90 -25.78 16.83
CA GLN A 231 4.87 -26.75 16.29
C GLN A 231 5.49 -26.28 14.96
N ASP A 232 4.95 -25.23 14.35
CA ASP A 232 5.47 -24.66 13.10
C ASP A 232 6.51 -23.58 13.41
N TYR A 233 7.78 -23.90 13.16
CA TYR A 233 8.91 -22.99 13.37
C TYR A 233 8.82 -21.75 12.46
N ALA A 234 8.29 -21.88 11.24
CA ALA A 234 8.18 -20.75 10.31
C ALA A 234 7.12 -19.75 10.79
N ALA A 235 5.99 -20.24 11.30
CA ALA A 235 4.94 -19.42 11.89
C ALA A 235 5.43 -18.66 13.15
N LEU A 236 6.20 -19.35 14.01
CA LEU A 236 6.80 -18.74 15.21
C LEU A 236 7.82 -17.65 14.88
N VAL A 237 8.58 -17.81 13.80
CA VAL A 237 9.60 -16.82 13.40
C VAL A 237 8.99 -15.59 12.73
N HIS A 238 7.87 -15.75 12.04
CA HIS A 238 7.17 -14.67 11.36
C HIS A 238 6.42 -13.74 12.33
N GLU A 239 5.76 -14.29 13.35
CA GLU A 239 4.96 -13.51 14.30
C GLU A 239 5.81 -12.78 15.37
N ALA A 240 7.04 -13.25 15.61
CA ALA A 240 7.94 -12.68 16.62
C ALA A 240 8.84 -11.53 16.12
N GLY A 241 8.77 -11.17 14.82
CA GLY A 241 9.53 -10.09 14.19
C GLY A 241 8.70 -8.85 13.93
#